data_AF-A0A535XZ38-F1
#
_entry.id   AF-A0A535XZ38-F1
#
_cell.length_a   1.000
_cell.length_b   1.000
_cell.length_c   1.000
_cell.angle_alpha   90.00
_cell.angle_beta   90.00
_cell.angle_gamma   90.00
#
_symmetry.space_group_name_H-M   'P 1'
#
loop_
_entity.id
_entity.type
_entity.pdbx_description
1 polymer ?
#
loop_
_entity_poly.entity_id
_entity_poly.type
_entity_poly.pdbx_seq_one_letter_code
_entity_poly.pdbx_strand_id
1 'polypeptide(L)' 'MRGAPESIAEALRRRGLAAPARLLLDAHRPLRPLLAETGAFLSPILGPLLGARFPAVQELLENDEAYDGLIESLDDAEHR' A
#
# COMPACT_ATOMS: atom_id res chain seq x y z
N MET A 1 -3.31 14.20 10.71
CA MET A 1 -4.04 13.24 9.85
C MET A 1 -3.15 12.02 9.71
N ARG A 2 -3.66 10.79 9.81
CA ARG A 2 -2.83 9.60 9.53
C ARG A 2 -2.56 9.56 8.02
N GLY A 3 -1.33 9.23 7.61
CA GLY A 3 -1.00 9.06 6.20
C GLY A 3 -1.69 7.83 5.62
N ALA A 4 -1.69 7.72 4.29
CA ALA A 4 -2.15 6.51 3.60
C ALA A 4 -1.47 5.22 4.12
N PRO A 5 -0.14 5.21 4.40
CA PRO A 5 0.56 4.01 4.89
C PRO A 5 0.01 3.48 6.21
N GLU A 6 -0.12 4.34 7.22
CA GLU A 6 -0.55 3.93 8.56
C GLU A 6 -2.03 3.53 8.59
N SER A 7 -2.83 4.17 7.74
CA SER A 7 -4.25 3.83 7.56
C SER A 7 -4.44 2.43 6.96
N ILE A 8 -3.66 2.11 5.91
CA ILE A 8 -3.72 0.83 5.22
C ILE A 8 -3.13 -0.28 6.12
N ALA A 9 -1.99 -0.03 6.77
CA ALA A 9 -1.38 -0.97 7.71
C ALA A 9 -2.34 -1.35 8.84
N GLU A 10 -3.00 -0.36 9.46
CA GLU A 10 -3.99 -0.60 10.52
C GLU A 10 -5.20 -1.40 10.00
N ALA A 11 -5.67 -1.13 8.78
CA ALA A 11 -6.77 -1.89 8.18
C ALA A 11 -6.39 -3.35 7.89
N LEU A 12 -5.16 -3.61 7.47
CA LEU A 12 -4.63 -4.96 7.25
C LEU A 12 -4.41 -5.69 8.58
N ARG A 13 -3.85 -5.01 9.58
CA ARG A 13 -3.67 -5.54 10.94
C ARG A 13 -5.00 -5.99 11.56
N ARG A 14 -6.04 -5.15 11.51
CA ARG A 14 -7.39 -5.49 12.01
C ARG A 14 -8.01 -6.72 11.34
N ARG A 15 -7.52 -7.11 10.17
CA ARG A 15 -7.97 -8.28 9.41
C ARG A 15 -7.04 -9.48 9.55
N GLY A 16 -5.96 -9.37 10.34
CA GLY A 16 -4.94 -10.42 10.46
C GLY A 16 -4.10 -10.61 9.19
N LEU A 17 -4.01 -9.57 8.34
CA LEU A 17 -3.35 -9.61 7.04
C LEU A 17 -2.01 -8.87 7.00
N ALA A 18 -1.49 -8.41 8.15
CA ALA A 18 -0.26 -7.60 8.19
C ALA A 18 0.96 -8.37 7.65
N ALA A 19 1.28 -9.52 8.23
CA ALA A 19 2.40 -10.38 7.81
C ALA A 19 2.33 -10.82 6.32
N PRO A 20 1.21 -11.36 5.79
CA PRO A 20 1.15 -11.73 4.38
C PRO A 20 1.21 -10.51 3.45
N ALA A 21 0.66 -9.35 3.84
CA ALA A 21 0.79 -8.14 3.05
C ALA A 21 2.23 -7.64 3.01
N ARG A 22 2.93 -7.68 4.14
CA ARG A 22 4.36 -7.34 4.23
C ARG A 22 5.22 -8.20 3.33
N LEU A 23 5.03 -9.53 3.37
CA LEU A 23 5.74 -10.48 2.50
C LEU A 23 5.45 -10.20 1.02
N LEU A 24 4.19 -9.93 0.68
CA LEU A 24 3.81 -9.64 -0.69
C LEU A 24 4.45 -8.33 -1.18
N LEU A 25 4.41 -7.27 -0.38
CA LEU A 25 5.01 -5.97 -0.73
C LEU A 25 6.54 -6.07 -0.88
N ASP A 26 7.20 -6.88 -0.05
CA ASP A 26 8.65 -7.13 -0.13
C ASP A 26 9.02 -7.88 -1.41
N ALA A 27 8.29 -8.95 -1.71
CA ALA A 27 8.52 -9.76 -2.91
C ALA A 27 8.33 -8.94 -4.20
N HIS A 28 7.45 -7.94 -4.18
CA HIS A 28 7.19 -7.06 -5.32
C HIS A 28 8.04 -5.78 -5.30
N ARG A 29 8.94 -5.60 -4.31
CA ARG A 29 9.87 -4.47 -4.26
C ARG A 29 10.67 -4.26 -5.55
N PRO A 30 11.13 -5.32 -6.26
CA PRO A 30 11.83 -5.16 -7.55
C PRO A 30 10.93 -4.65 -8.68
N LEU A 31 9.62 -4.85 -8.58
CA LEU A 31 8.63 -4.46 -9.60
C LEU A 31 8.12 -3.03 -9.39
N ARG A 32 8.58 -2.33 -8.34
CA ARG A 32 8.10 -1.00 -7.98
C ARG A 32 8.17 0.05 -9.10
N PRO A 33 9.27 0.17 -9.87
CA PRO A 33 9.32 1.14 -10.97
C PRO A 33 8.19 0.91 -11.98
N LEU A 34 7.87 -0.36 -12.24
CA LEU A 34 6.77 -0.73 -13.12
C LEU A 34 5.43 -0.41 -12.45
N LEU A 35 5.23 -0.73 -11.18
CA LEU A 35 3.97 -0.46 -10.47
C LEU A 35 3.62 1.03 -10.42
N ALA A 36 4.61 1.92 -10.28
CA ALA A 36 4.41 3.35 -10.34
C ALA A 36 3.91 3.81 -11.73
N GLU A 37 4.55 3.33 -12.80
CA GLU A 37 4.09 3.59 -14.18
C GLU A 37 2.71 2.98 -14.46
N THR A 38 2.45 1.79 -13.91
CA THR A 38 1.18 1.08 -14.12
C THR A 38 0.04 1.65 -13.27
N GLY A 39 0.33 2.31 -12.14
CA GLY A 39 -0.67 2.92 -11.27
C GLY A 39 -1.46 4.01 -11.98
N ALA A 40 -0.77 4.88 -12.73
CA ALA A 40 -1.40 5.88 -13.59
C ALA A 40 -2.22 5.25 -14.72
N PHE A 41 -1.74 4.15 -15.30
CA PHE A 41 -2.43 3.43 -16.38
C PHE A 41 -3.69 2.67 -15.90
N LEU A 42 -3.62 2.04 -14.73
CA LEU A 42 -4.71 1.25 -14.14
C LEU A 42 -5.68 2.10 -13.31
N SER A 43 -5.36 3.36 -13.04
CA SER A 43 -6.20 4.32 -12.32
C SER A 43 -7.68 4.33 -12.74
N PRO A 44 -8.05 4.33 -14.04
CA PRO A 44 -9.46 4.28 -14.47
C PRO A 44 -10.17 2.97 -14.10
N ILE A 45 -9.42 1.87 -13.96
CA ILE A 45 -9.93 0.53 -13.63
C ILE A 45 -10.02 0.37 -12.11
N LEU A 46 -9.03 0.87 -11.38
CA LEU A 46 -8.92 0.77 -9.93
C LEU A 46 -9.81 1.78 -9.20
N GLY A 47 -10.04 2.96 -9.77
CA GLY A 47 -10.90 4.01 -9.21
C GLY A 47 -12.29 3.52 -8.79
N PRO A 48 -13.07 2.90 -9.71
CA PRO A 48 -14.39 2.38 -9.39
C PRO A 48 -14.38 1.24 -8.35
N LEU A 49 -13.34 0.40 -8.34
CA LEU A 49 -13.23 -0.76 -7.45
C LEU A 49 -12.84 -0.38 -6.02
N LEU A 50 -11.97 0.63 -5.88
CA LEU A 50 -11.42 1.05 -4.59
C LEU A 50 -12.24 2.17 -3.93
N GLY A 51 -13.04 2.90 -4.70
CA GLY A 51 -13.95 3.94 -4.22
C GLY A 51 -13.22 4.95 -3.32
N ALA A 52 -13.67 5.11 -2.09
CA ALA A 52 -13.07 6.04 -1.13
C ALA A 52 -11.61 5.73 -0.74
N ARG A 53 -11.12 4.51 -1.01
CA ARG A 53 -9.71 4.12 -0.76
C ARG A 53 -8.79 4.43 -1.92
N PHE A 54 -9.34 4.81 -3.08
CA PHE A 54 -8.58 5.04 -4.29
C PHE A 54 -7.44 6.07 -4.10
N PRO A 55 -7.65 7.24 -3.47
CA PRO A 55 -6.56 8.21 -3.29
C PRO A 55 -5.39 7.67 -2.48
N ALA A 56 -5.68 6.89 -1.43
CA ALA A 56 -4.65 6.30 -0.58
C ALA A 56 -3.86 5.19 -1.30
N VAL A 57 -4.52 4.41 -2.17
CA VAL A 57 -3.85 3.39 -2.98
C VAL A 57 -3.06 4.04 -4.12
N GLN A 58 -3.59 5.10 -4.72
CA GLN A 58 -2.90 5.86 -5.76
C GLN A 58 -1.63 6.52 -5.21
N GLU A 59 -1.72 7.18 -4.06
CA GLU A 59 -0.55 7.72 -3.34
C GLU A 59 0.50 6.63 -3.09
N LEU A 60 0.07 5.42 -2.73
CA LEU A 60 0.98 4.30 -2.48
C LEU A 60 1.68 3.77 -3.74
N LEU A 61 1.04 3.87 -4.89
CA LEU A 61 1.59 3.44 -6.18
C LEU A 61 2.52 4.50 -6.77
N GLU A 62 2.17 5.78 -6.60
CA GLU A 62 2.89 6.91 -7.21
C GLU A 62 4.03 7.46 -6.34
N ASN A 63 4.03 7.18 -5.03
CA ASN A 63 5.02 7.71 -4.10
C ASN A 63 5.90 6.61 -3.48
N ASP A 64 7.21 6.73 -3.72
CA ASP A 64 8.19 5.79 -3.21
C ASP A 64 8.29 5.72 -1.70
N GLU A 65 8.21 6.88 -1.05
CA GLU A 65 8.27 7.03 0.41
C GLU A 65 6.99 6.47 1.06
N ALA A 66 5.83 6.63 0.43
CA ALA A 66 4.57 6.11 0.97
C ALA A 66 4.52 4.58 0.99
N TYR A 67 5.04 3.93 -0.06
CA TYR A 67 5.13 2.48 -0.12
C TYR A 67 6.14 1.92 0.90
N ASP A 68 7.33 2.54 1.01
CA ASP A 68 8.34 2.14 1.99
C ASP A 68 7.83 2.39 3.42
N GLY A 69 7.12 3.50 3.65
CA GLY A 69 6.44 3.77 4.92
C GLY A 69 5.31 2.77 5.23
N LEU A 70 4.67 2.16 4.22
CA LEU A 70 3.67 1.10 4.46
C LEU A 70 4.37 -0.18 4.90
N ILE A 71 5.48 -0.52 4.28
CA ILE A 71 6.31 -1.66 4.68
C ILE A 71 6.74 -1.50 6.14
N GLU A 72 7.27 -0.32 6.51
CA GLU A 72 7.70 -0.02 7.87
C GLU A 72 6.52 -0.05 8.86
N SER A 73 5.37 0.53 8.48
CA SER A 73 4.15 0.51 9.30
C SER A 73 3.60 -0.91 9.52
N LEU A 74 3.78 -1.81 8.56
CA LEU A 74 3.39 -3.22 8.68
C LEU A 74 4.36 -4.00 9.57
N ASP A 75 5.66 -3.73 9.47
CA ASP A 75 6.67 -4.29 10.38
C ASP A 75 6.39 -3.86 11.83
N ASP A 76 6.12 -2.58 12.04
CA ASP A 76 5.72 -2.02 13.35
C ASP A 76 4.42 -2.65 13.90
N ALA A 77 3.47 -2.95 13.01
CA ALA A 77 2.19 -3.55 13.36
C ALA A 77 2.29 -5.04 13.72
N GLU A 78 3.32 -5.74 13.26
CA GLU A 78 3.59 -7.14 13.58
C GLU A 78 4.31 -7.28 14.94
N HIS A 79 5.14 -6.31 15.31
CA HIS A 79 5.95 -6.34 16.52
C HIS A 79 5.30 -5.70 17.76
N ARG A 80 4.04 -5.22 17.67
CA ARG A 80 3.27 -4.62 18.79
C ARG A 80 2.04 -5.45 19.16
#